data_AF-A0AAV3ZL85-F1
#
_entry.id   AF-A0AAV3ZL85-F1
#
_cell.length_a   1.000
_cell.length_b   1.000
_cell.length_c   1.000
_cell.angle_alpha   90.00
_cell.angle_beta   90.00
_cell.angle_gamma   90.00
#
_symmetry.space_group_name_H-M   'P 1'
#
loop_
_entity.id
_entity.type
_entity.pdbx_description
1 polymer ?
#
loop_
_entity_poly.entity_id
_entity_poly.type
_entity_poly.pdbx_seq_one_letter_code
_entity_poly.pdbx_strand_id
1 'polypeptide(L)'
;MIIPRFCGFALGRSVTLQTLQVNTCDQNTARCCEIIELNAKVQGQLFKLLSLCAQEGGMYGGANIIKSRLLPWLGQNFFTSGGAVTADTSLSVLAEAAAKDRELSELQEMYEKSLDDLDMELQNARTENQDLKDELQETKLELDRSVRSSTSDKMFTEMEVNELKRKLTASEEEIRTLRSKSGLLADYQTEARRLRDDIALLSARRDVLMKYPPEPLTALERIKLEERLNPTDIQDDLEVLRAARVSVQNADYERKIDTLRREMGDDPPPPAAPSKPARPQLPGPDDLSLYYRYTPGISSPLATDDPIQRVRQQSLISRFNDLFAQDRLTTMDTLRRYSDDHENNQRICFAIMQEAFNVAKIEFRSFKMKTRANLAKTHYGPDTLEEAVQDYINRNTDLYDLPGMVADVIRALNRNPRIFLPPDTSYAVCQPFVREAVKLAWQMSALAHPLDIAVATDAELFDDTKYRHSYDSEYTAPLVNHHVWPCLVQGSRTLVKGEAVTKRGASLGTPRRSRSPARAASPTRSASPVRSSLSPSRFGRSRSPSPARRALSPSRRARKIRIAISMGYAADDVDVDDDDDDDDDDDDDDDDDDDDDDDDDDDDDDDDDDDDDDDDDDDRDDMREF
;
A
#
# COMPACT_ATOMS: atom_id res chain seq x y z
N MET A 1 -48.12 42.66 -77.68
CA MET A 1 -47.31 41.63 -78.38
C MET A 1 -46.22 41.06 -77.43
N ILE A 2 -46.56 40.59 -76.22
CA ILE A 2 -45.60 39.99 -75.26
C ILE A 2 -46.30 38.92 -74.40
N ILE A 3 -47.00 37.97 -75.05
CA ILE A 3 -47.56 36.78 -74.40
C ILE A 3 -47.19 35.44 -75.11
N PRO A 4 -46.55 35.32 -76.31
CA PRO A 4 -46.44 34.00 -76.93
C PRO A 4 -45.27 33.09 -76.50
N ARG A 5 -44.35 33.51 -75.62
CA ARG A 5 -43.06 32.80 -75.45
C ARG A 5 -42.86 31.97 -74.19
N PHE A 6 -43.79 31.94 -73.24
CA PHE A 6 -43.55 31.26 -71.94
C PHE A 6 -44.10 29.83 -71.81
N CYS A 7 -44.92 29.33 -72.73
CA CYS A 7 -45.52 27.98 -72.63
C CYS A 7 -44.72 26.87 -73.34
N GLY A 8 -43.42 27.04 -73.54
CA GLY A 8 -42.61 26.13 -74.36
C GLY A 8 -41.90 24.98 -73.65
N PHE A 9 -41.82 24.92 -72.30
CA PHE A 9 -40.74 24.14 -71.70
C PHE A 9 -41.03 23.20 -70.52
N ALA A 10 -42.28 23.00 -70.05
CA ALA A 10 -42.49 22.24 -68.81
C ALA A 10 -43.17 20.86 -68.92
N LEU A 11 -43.94 20.55 -69.96
CA LEU A 11 -44.61 19.25 -70.06
C LEU A 11 -44.71 18.87 -71.53
N GLY A 12 -44.27 17.66 -71.89
CA GLY A 12 -44.09 17.14 -73.27
C GLY A 12 -45.34 17.01 -74.15
N ARG A 13 -46.19 18.03 -74.18
CA ARG A 13 -47.22 18.27 -75.20
C ARG A 13 -46.99 19.67 -75.75
N SER A 14 -46.48 19.72 -76.98
CA SER A 14 -46.35 20.95 -77.76
C SER A 14 -47.73 21.55 -78.01
N VAL A 15 -48.16 22.50 -77.15
CA VAL A 15 -49.33 23.35 -77.42
C VAL A 15 -48.84 24.47 -78.32
N THR A 16 -48.84 24.21 -79.63
CA THR A 16 -48.49 25.21 -80.63
C THR A 16 -49.53 26.33 -80.62
N LEU A 17 -49.09 27.57 -80.82
CA LEU A 17 -49.90 28.81 -80.93
C LEU A 17 -51.15 28.69 -81.83
N GLN A 18 -51.19 27.69 -82.72
CA GLN A 18 -52.35 27.38 -83.56
C GLN A 18 -53.61 26.98 -82.79
N THR A 19 -53.52 26.46 -81.56
CA THR A 19 -54.74 26.05 -80.79
C THR A 19 -55.42 27.20 -80.06
N LEU A 20 -54.72 28.31 -79.77
CA LEU A 20 -55.32 29.48 -79.11
C LEU A 20 -56.28 30.26 -80.03
N GLN A 21 -56.12 30.12 -81.34
CA GLN A 21 -56.90 30.84 -82.35
C GLN A 21 -58.21 30.12 -82.73
N VAL A 22 -58.44 28.89 -82.22
CA VAL A 22 -59.61 28.05 -82.52
C VAL A 22 -60.57 27.94 -81.31
N ASN A 23 -60.09 28.23 -80.10
CA ASN A 23 -60.88 28.12 -78.86
C ASN A 23 -61.64 29.41 -78.53
N THR A 24 -62.76 29.29 -77.81
CA THR A 24 -63.46 30.47 -77.29
C THR A 24 -62.65 31.17 -76.18
N CYS A 25 -62.92 32.45 -75.94
CA CYS A 25 -62.27 33.21 -74.87
C CYS A 25 -62.41 32.51 -73.50
N ASP A 26 -63.58 31.93 -73.23
CA ASP A 26 -63.84 31.19 -71.99
C ASP A 26 -63.00 29.91 -71.88
N GLN A 27 -62.82 29.17 -72.98
CA GLN A 27 -61.99 27.96 -73.00
C GLN A 27 -60.50 28.28 -72.78
N ASN A 28 -60.02 29.36 -73.37
CA ASN A 28 -58.64 29.81 -73.15
C ASN A 28 -58.44 30.33 -71.72
N THR A 29 -59.42 31.05 -71.17
CA THR A 29 -59.38 31.55 -69.79
C THR A 29 -59.42 30.40 -68.78
N ALA A 30 -60.31 29.43 -68.98
CA ALA A 30 -60.37 28.22 -68.14
C ALA A 30 -59.04 27.46 -68.16
N ARG A 31 -58.42 27.33 -69.33
CA ARG A 31 -57.12 26.66 -69.45
C ARG A 31 -55.98 27.44 -68.80
N CYS A 32 -56.01 28.76 -68.86
CA CYS A 32 -55.09 29.60 -68.08
C CYS A 32 -55.28 29.42 -66.57
N CYS A 33 -56.53 29.35 -66.09
CA CYS A 33 -56.83 29.08 -64.69
C CYS A 33 -56.33 27.69 -64.25
N GLU A 34 -56.52 26.65 -65.08
CA GLU A 34 -55.97 25.31 -64.81
C GLU A 34 -54.43 25.33 -64.72
N ILE A 35 -53.75 26.07 -65.60
CA ILE A 35 -52.29 26.21 -65.56
C ILE A 35 -51.85 26.96 -64.29
N ILE A 36 -52.57 28.00 -63.88
CA ILE A 36 -52.30 28.73 -62.63
C ILE A 36 -52.48 27.82 -61.42
N GLU A 37 -53.55 27.02 -61.39
CA GLU A 37 -53.81 26.07 -60.31
C GLU A 37 -52.74 24.97 -60.23
N LEU A 38 -52.35 24.42 -61.38
CA LEU A 38 -51.26 23.45 -61.46
C LEU A 38 -49.93 24.07 -61.03
N ASN A 39 -49.64 25.30 -61.43
CA ASN A 39 -48.43 26.01 -61.02
C ASN A 39 -48.41 26.25 -59.50
N ALA A 40 -49.55 26.64 -58.90
CA ALA A 40 -49.65 26.80 -57.45
C ALA A 40 -49.43 25.47 -56.69
N LYS A 41 -49.94 24.35 -57.21
CA LYS A 41 -49.70 23.01 -56.64
C LYS A 41 -48.22 22.62 -56.73
N VAL A 42 -47.58 22.83 -57.88
CA VAL A 42 -46.15 22.54 -58.08
C VAL A 42 -45.29 23.42 -57.17
N GLN A 43 -45.58 24.72 -57.06
CA GLN A 43 -44.90 25.63 -56.14
C GLN A 43 -45.03 25.15 -54.70
N GLY A 44 -46.25 24.77 -54.26
CA GLY A 44 -46.47 24.23 -52.92
C GLY A 44 -45.66 22.95 -52.64
N GLN A 45 -45.58 22.04 -53.61
CA GLN A 45 -44.76 20.83 -53.50
C GLN A 45 -43.26 21.14 -53.42
N LEU A 46 -42.77 22.08 -54.22
CA LEU A 46 -41.37 22.52 -54.20
C LEU A 46 -41.00 23.21 -52.88
N PHE A 47 -41.87 24.06 -52.34
CA PHE A 47 -41.65 24.68 -51.03
C PHE A 47 -41.65 23.66 -49.90
N LYS A 48 -42.51 22.63 -49.98
CA LYS A 48 -42.50 21.52 -49.01
C LYS A 48 -41.20 20.74 -49.07
N LEU A 49 -40.69 20.44 -50.27
CA LEU A 49 -39.40 19.78 -50.44
C LEU A 49 -38.24 20.64 -49.91
N LEU A 50 -38.24 21.94 -50.23
CA LEU A 50 -37.25 22.89 -49.72
C LEU A 50 -37.25 22.95 -48.19
N SER A 51 -38.42 22.95 -47.56
CA SER A 51 -38.55 22.93 -46.09
C SER A 51 -37.99 21.65 -45.48
N LEU A 52 -38.19 20.50 -46.12
CA LEU A 52 -37.63 19.23 -45.66
C LEU A 52 -36.11 19.23 -45.80
N CYS A 53 -35.57 19.68 -46.93
CA CYS A 53 -34.12 19.82 -47.13
C CYS A 53 -33.48 20.81 -46.16
N ALA A 54 -34.18 21.88 -45.77
CA ALA A 54 -33.70 22.82 -44.76
C ALA A 54 -33.70 22.21 -43.34
N GLN A 55 -34.66 21.33 -43.02
CA GLN A 55 -34.69 20.61 -41.75
C GLN A 55 -33.54 19.61 -41.59
N GLU A 56 -33.10 18.98 -42.69
CA GLU A 56 -31.96 18.06 -42.69
C GLU A 56 -30.61 18.73 -42.41
N GLY A 57 -30.50 20.05 -42.64
CA GLY A 57 -29.25 20.81 -42.53
C GLY A 57 -28.93 21.39 -41.14
N GLY A 58 -29.73 21.09 -40.11
CA GLY A 58 -29.54 21.64 -38.76
C GLY A 58 -29.75 23.17 -38.70
N MET A 59 -29.27 23.82 -37.63
CA MET A 59 -29.57 25.24 -37.33
C MET A 59 -29.16 26.26 -38.41
N TYR A 60 -28.25 25.90 -39.31
CA TYR A 60 -27.70 26.82 -40.33
C TYR A 60 -27.73 26.26 -41.77
N GLY A 61 -28.20 25.03 -41.96
CA GLY A 61 -28.18 24.39 -43.27
C GLY A 61 -29.23 24.94 -44.23
N GLY A 62 -28.82 25.30 -45.44
CA GLY A 62 -29.70 25.83 -46.49
C GLY A 62 -30.10 27.31 -46.34
N ALA A 63 -29.90 27.92 -45.17
CA ALA A 63 -30.29 29.32 -44.90
C ALA A 63 -29.59 30.32 -45.84
N ASN A 64 -28.30 30.15 -46.15
CA ASN A 64 -27.58 31.03 -47.07
C ASN A 64 -28.03 30.88 -48.53
N ILE A 65 -28.44 29.68 -48.95
CA ILE A 65 -28.96 29.44 -50.31
C ILE A 65 -30.35 30.05 -50.45
N ILE A 66 -31.20 29.92 -49.42
CA ILE A 66 -32.52 30.56 -49.37
C ILE A 66 -32.37 32.10 -49.36
N LYS A 67 -31.49 32.64 -48.51
CA LYS A 67 -31.22 34.08 -48.42
C LYS A 67 -30.68 34.66 -49.75
N SER A 68 -29.79 33.95 -50.45
CA SER A 68 -29.19 34.42 -51.70
C SER A 68 -30.06 34.22 -52.94
N ARG A 69 -30.87 33.16 -53.01
CA ARG A 69 -31.63 32.79 -54.22
C ARG A 69 -33.11 33.14 -54.15
N LEU A 70 -33.74 33.07 -52.98
CA LEU A 70 -35.20 33.28 -52.82
C LEU A 70 -35.54 34.67 -52.28
N LEU A 71 -34.73 35.19 -51.35
CA LEU A 71 -34.97 36.50 -50.73
C LEU A 71 -35.01 37.67 -51.72
N PRO A 72 -34.17 37.73 -52.79
CA PRO A 72 -34.27 38.77 -53.81
C PRO A 72 -35.61 38.76 -54.57
N TRP A 73 -36.18 37.57 -54.79
CA TRP A 73 -37.46 37.40 -55.50
C TRP A 73 -38.67 37.71 -54.61
N LEU A 74 -38.58 37.41 -53.31
CA LEU A 74 -39.59 37.79 -52.33
C LEU A 74 -39.57 39.31 -52.06
N GLY A 75 -38.37 39.90 -51.95
CA GLY A 75 -38.19 41.33 -51.71
C GLY A 75 -38.65 42.23 -52.88
N GLN A 76 -38.48 41.80 -54.13
CA GLN A 76 -38.92 42.60 -55.29
C GLN A 76 -40.43 42.56 -55.55
N ASN A 77 -41.11 41.47 -55.21
CA ASN A 77 -42.55 41.31 -55.46
C ASN A 77 -43.46 41.70 -54.27
N PHE A 78 -42.94 41.77 -53.04
CA PHE A 78 -43.74 42.13 -51.87
C PHE A 78 -44.04 43.63 -51.79
N PHE A 79 -43.23 44.48 -52.44
CA PHE A 79 -43.41 45.95 -52.43
C PHE A 79 -44.00 46.52 -53.74
N THR A 80 -44.14 45.73 -54.80
CA THR A 80 -44.51 46.26 -56.14
C THR A 80 -45.84 45.77 -56.69
N SER A 81 -46.60 44.94 -55.96
CA SER A 81 -47.92 44.50 -56.42
C SER A 81 -48.99 44.62 -55.35
N GLY A 82 -49.56 45.83 -55.24
CA GLY A 82 -50.99 46.15 -55.04
C GLY A 82 -51.86 45.44 -53.98
N GLY A 83 -51.34 44.57 -53.14
CA GLY A 83 -52.06 43.91 -52.05
C GLY A 83 -51.85 44.67 -50.74
N ALA A 84 -52.91 45.23 -50.18
CA ALA A 84 -52.88 46.01 -48.95
C ALA A 84 -52.37 45.18 -47.75
N VAL A 85 -51.07 45.24 -47.48
CA VAL A 85 -50.53 45.05 -46.14
C VAL A 85 -50.66 46.42 -45.47
N THR A 86 -51.43 46.52 -44.39
CA THR A 86 -51.60 47.78 -43.67
C THR A 86 -50.24 48.25 -43.16
N ALA A 87 -49.95 49.55 -43.25
CA ALA A 87 -48.68 50.12 -42.79
C ALA A 87 -48.34 49.69 -41.35
N ASP A 88 -49.37 49.47 -40.53
CA ASP A 88 -49.28 48.99 -39.15
C ASP A 88 -48.68 47.56 -39.05
N THR A 89 -49.01 46.67 -39.99
CA THR A 89 -48.48 45.30 -40.01
C THR A 89 -47.00 45.30 -40.39
N SER A 90 -46.59 46.13 -41.35
CA SER A 90 -45.18 46.29 -41.73
C SER A 90 -44.33 46.94 -40.63
N LEU A 91 -44.88 47.93 -39.92
CA LEU A 91 -44.23 48.55 -38.76
C LEU A 91 -44.08 47.57 -37.59
N SER A 92 -45.10 46.75 -37.32
CA SER A 92 -45.04 45.72 -36.28
C SER A 92 -43.93 44.70 -36.56
N VAL A 93 -43.80 44.23 -37.80
CA VAL A 93 -42.76 43.26 -38.18
C VAL A 93 -41.35 43.88 -38.09
N LEU A 94 -41.19 45.15 -38.46
CA LEU A 94 -39.91 45.85 -38.31
C LEU A 94 -39.56 46.11 -36.84
N ALA A 95 -40.55 46.45 -36.02
CA ALA A 95 -40.36 46.62 -34.58
C ALA A 95 -40.01 45.30 -33.89
N GLU A 96 -40.64 44.20 -34.30
CA GLU A 96 -40.37 42.84 -33.80
C GLU A 96 -38.98 42.35 -34.24
N ALA A 97 -38.58 42.59 -35.49
CA ALA A 97 -37.23 42.29 -35.97
C ALA A 97 -36.17 43.09 -35.19
N ALA A 98 -36.38 44.39 -34.99
CA ALA A 98 -35.47 45.22 -34.20
C ALA A 98 -35.44 44.82 -32.71
N ALA A 99 -36.53 44.28 -32.16
CA ALA A 99 -36.54 43.72 -30.81
C ALA A 99 -35.72 42.43 -30.73
N LYS A 100 -35.89 41.53 -31.71
CA LYS A 100 -35.13 40.28 -31.80
C LYS A 100 -33.64 40.50 -32.03
N ASP A 101 -33.24 41.51 -32.80
CA ASP A 101 -31.83 41.87 -32.98
C ASP A 101 -31.18 42.38 -31.67
N ARG A 102 -31.94 43.08 -30.82
CA ARG A 102 -31.46 43.47 -29.48
C ARG A 102 -31.30 42.27 -28.57
N GLU A 103 -32.30 41.39 -28.53
CA GLU A 103 -32.23 40.14 -27.75
C GLU A 103 -31.05 39.27 -28.19
N LEU A 104 -30.77 39.17 -29.49
CA LEU A 104 -29.61 38.44 -30.01
C LEU A 104 -28.28 39.07 -29.59
N SER A 105 -28.22 40.40 -29.59
CA SER A 105 -27.01 41.13 -29.17
C SER A 105 -26.74 40.95 -27.67
N GLU A 106 -27.77 41.02 -26.84
CA GLU A 106 -27.68 40.77 -25.40
C GLU A 106 -27.27 39.31 -25.10
N LEU A 107 -27.83 38.35 -25.84
CA LEU A 107 -27.46 36.94 -25.71
C LEU A 107 -26.01 36.70 -26.11
N GLN A 108 -25.53 37.39 -27.16
CA GLN A 108 -24.15 37.29 -27.61
C GLN A 108 -23.17 37.86 -26.58
N GLU A 109 -23.47 39.02 -25.99
CA GLU A 109 -22.67 39.62 -24.91
C GLU A 109 -22.63 38.71 -23.67
N MET A 110 -23.75 38.07 -23.33
CA MET A 110 -23.79 37.07 -22.25
C MET A 110 -22.91 35.86 -22.52
N TYR A 111 -22.92 35.33 -23.76
CA TYR A 111 -22.07 34.20 -24.13
C TYR A 111 -20.59 34.56 -24.15
N GLU A 112 -20.24 35.75 -24.65
CA GLU A 112 -18.88 36.26 -24.66
C GLU A 112 -18.33 36.41 -23.24
N LYS A 113 -19.12 37.02 -22.35
CA LYS A 113 -18.76 37.11 -20.93
C LYS A 113 -18.60 35.73 -20.27
N SER A 114 -19.46 34.77 -20.60
CA SER A 114 -19.35 33.41 -20.06
C SER A 114 -18.10 32.68 -20.56
N LEU A 115 -17.63 32.98 -21.77
CA LEU A 115 -16.37 32.44 -22.29
C LEU A 115 -15.18 33.07 -21.58
N ASP A 116 -15.18 34.39 -21.37
CA ASP A 116 -14.12 35.09 -20.64
C ASP A 116 -14.00 34.58 -19.19
N ASP A 117 -15.13 34.40 -18.50
CA ASP A 117 -15.17 33.85 -17.14
C ASP A 117 -14.58 32.43 -17.11
N LEU A 118 -14.89 31.60 -18.11
CA LEU A 118 -14.38 30.24 -18.22
C LEU A 118 -12.88 30.20 -18.54
N ASP A 119 -12.41 31.08 -19.42
CA ASP A 119 -10.99 31.21 -19.73
C ASP A 119 -10.17 31.67 -18.52
N MET A 120 -10.72 32.60 -17.73
CA MET A 120 -10.11 33.03 -16.47
C MET A 120 -10.06 31.90 -15.43
N GLU A 121 -11.13 31.12 -15.29
CA GLU A 121 -11.15 29.94 -14.42
C GLU A 121 -10.13 28.89 -14.87
N LEU A 122 -10.00 28.67 -16.18
CA LEU A 122 -9.02 27.76 -16.76
C LEU A 122 -7.59 28.23 -16.51
N GLN A 123 -7.31 29.53 -16.64
CA GLN A 123 -6.01 30.11 -16.31
C GLN A 123 -5.68 29.95 -14.82
N ASN A 124 -6.63 30.22 -13.92
CA ASN A 124 -6.45 30.04 -12.48
C ASN A 124 -6.19 28.57 -12.13
N ALA A 125 -6.93 27.64 -12.74
CA ALA A 125 -6.72 26.21 -12.54
C ALA A 125 -5.34 25.76 -13.05
N ARG A 126 -4.85 26.34 -14.16
CA ARG A 126 -3.49 26.06 -14.67
C ARG A 126 -2.41 26.55 -13.71
N THR A 127 -2.56 27.75 -13.15
CA THR A 127 -1.59 28.27 -12.17
C THR A 127 -1.60 27.46 -10.89
N GLU A 128 -2.77 27.10 -10.37
CA GLU A 128 -2.88 26.25 -9.17
C GLU A 128 -2.27 24.86 -9.40
N ASN A 129 -2.48 24.26 -10.57
CA ASN A 129 -1.82 23.00 -10.92
C ASN A 129 -0.30 23.12 -11.03
N GLN A 130 0.22 24.27 -11.45
CA GLN A 130 1.66 24.50 -11.50
C GLN A 130 2.23 24.66 -10.09
N ASP A 131 1.59 25.45 -9.24
CA ASP A 131 2.00 25.63 -7.85
C ASP A 131 2.01 24.29 -7.09
N LEU A 132 0.98 23.45 -7.28
CA LEU A 132 0.91 22.12 -6.69
C LEU A 132 2.02 21.17 -7.19
N LYS A 133 2.44 21.29 -8.45
CA LYS A 133 3.57 20.51 -8.99
C LYS A 133 4.88 20.94 -8.34
N ASP A 134 5.07 22.24 -8.15
CA ASP A 134 6.27 22.78 -7.54
C ASP A 134 6.37 22.37 -6.06
N GLU A 135 5.24 22.42 -5.31
CA GLU A 135 5.17 21.93 -3.93
C GLU A 135 5.42 20.42 -3.85
N LEU A 136 4.90 19.63 -4.80
CA LEU A 136 5.18 18.20 -4.88
C LEU A 136 6.66 17.92 -5.13
N GLN A 137 7.32 18.71 -5.97
CA GLN A 137 8.75 18.57 -6.22
C GLN A 137 9.59 18.96 -4.99
N GLU A 138 9.21 20.02 -4.28
CA GLU A 138 9.88 20.43 -3.05
C GLU A 138 9.74 19.38 -1.95
N THR A 139 8.53 18.85 -1.73
CA THR A 139 8.28 17.78 -0.74
C THR A 139 9.04 16.50 -1.07
N LYS A 140 9.19 16.15 -2.36
CA LYS A 140 10.03 15.03 -2.79
C LYS A 140 11.50 15.25 -2.44
N LEU A 141 12.04 16.44 -2.70
CA LEU A 141 13.42 16.78 -2.36
C LEU A 141 13.68 16.79 -0.84
N GLU A 142 12.69 17.18 -0.05
CA GLU A 142 12.77 17.13 1.42
C GLU A 142 12.71 15.69 1.93
N LEU A 143 11.85 14.84 1.34
CA LEU A 143 11.78 13.42 1.66
C LEU A 143 13.10 12.72 1.35
N ASP A 144 13.69 12.97 0.17
CA ASP A 144 14.99 12.40 -0.21
C ASP A 144 16.10 12.82 0.75
N ARG A 145 16.09 14.07 1.23
CA ARG A 145 17.01 14.55 2.27
C ARG A 145 16.79 13.83 3.60
N SER A 146 15.54 13.67 4.03
CA SER A 146 15.20 12.95 5.26
C SER A 146 15.60 11.48 5.19
N VAL A 147 15.40 10.82 4.04
CA VAL A 147 15.79 9.43 3.82
C VAL A 147 17.31 9.30 3.92
N ARG A 148 18.08 10.15 3.24
CA ARG A 148 19.56 10.13 3.33
C ARG A 148 20.05 10.33 4.77
N SER A 149 19.46 11.27 5.51
CA SER A 149 19.79 11.48 6.93
C SER A 149 19.47 10.25 7.77
N SER A 150 18.28 9.68 7.61
CA SER A 150 17.86 8.50 8.37
C SER A 150 18.70 7.26 8.05
N THR A 151 19.12 7.08 6.79
CA THR A 151 20.01 5.98 6.39
C THR A 151 21.37 6.14 7.05
N SER A 152 21.94 7.36 7.06
CA SER A 152 23.20 7.64 7.74
C SER A 152 23.12 7.38 9.25
N ASP A 153 22.05 7.82 9.91
CA ASP A 153 21.84 7.59 11.34
C ASP A 153 21.69 6.09 11.64
N LYS A 154 20.98 5.35 10.77
CA LYS A 154 20.83 3.90 10.91
C LYS A 154 22.19 3.19 10.81
N MET A 155 23.01 3.52 9.82
CA MET A 155 24.35 2.94 9.66
C MET A 155 25.23 3.19 10.89
N PHE A 156 25.14 4.38 11.50
CA PHE A 156 25.87 4.69 12.73
C PHE A 156 25.42 3.81 13.90
N THR A 157 24.10 3.67 14.10
CA THR A 157 23.56 2.81 15.17
C THR A 157 23.84 1.33 14.94
N GLU A 158 23.84 0.88 13.68
CA GLU A 158 24.13 -0.50 13.30
C GLU A 158 25.61 -0.85 13.56
N MET A 159 26.52 0.09 13.28
CA MET A 159 27.93 -0.04 13.65
C MET A 159 28.12 -0.15 15.17
N GLU A 160 27.42 0.66 15.96
CA GLU A 160 27.46 0.59 17.43
C GLU A 160 26.90 -0.74 17.95
N VAL A 161 25.80 -1.24 17.38
CA VAL A 161 25.23 -2.55 17.73
C VAL A 161 26.20 -3.68 17.41
N ASN A 162 26.85 -3.66 16.25
CA ASN A 162 27.82 -4.68 15.87
C ASN A 162 29.05 -4.68 16.79
N GLU A 163 29.54 -3.50 17.18
CA GLU A 163 30.61 -3.37 18.16
C GLU A 163 30.21 -3.92 19.54
N LEU A 164 28.97 -3.64 19.98
CA LEU A 164 28.46 -4.19 21.24
C LEU A 164 28.31 -5.72 21.18
N LYS A 165 27.89 -6.28 20.04
CA LYS A 165 27.82 -7.73 19.84
C LYS A 165 29.20 -8.39 19.94
N ARG A 166 30.23 -7.83 19.30
CA ARG A 166 31.62 -8.34 19.40
C ARG A 166 32.14 -8.32 20.84
N LYS A 167 31.81 -7.28 21.61
CA LYS A 167 32.18 -7.20 23.03
C LYS A 167 31.44 -8.21 23.88
N LEU A 168 30.17 -8.47 23.55
CA LEU A 168 29.37 -9.47 24.24
C LEU A 168 29.94 -10.87 24.03
N THR A 169 30.23 -11.26 22.77
CA THR A 169 30.80 -12.58 22.47
C THR A 169 32.17 -12.77 23.13
N ALA A 170 33.05 -11.77 23.09
CA ALA A 170 34.34 -11.81 23.78
C ALA A 170 34.20 -11.99 25.30
N SER A 171 33.22 -11.31 25.92
CA SER A 171 32.95 -11.45 27.35
C SER A 171 32.35 -12.82 27.69
N GLU A 172 31.50 -13.38 26.82
CA GLU A 172 30.91 -14.71 27.01
C GLU A 172 31.97 -15.80 26.93
N GLU A 173 32.92 -15.68 26.00
CA GLU A 173 34.06 -16.58 25.89
C GLU A 173 34.97 -16.49 27.13
N GLU A 174 35.25 -15.27 27.63
CA GLU A 174 35.98 -15.10 28.89
C GLU A 174 35.27 -15.81 30.05
N ILE A 175 33.95 -15.67 30.18
CA ILE A 175 33.15 -16.38 31.19
C ILE A 175 33.26 -17.90 31.01
N ARG A 176 33.18 -18.40 29.77
CA ARG A 176 33.31 -19.84 29.46
C ARG A 176 34.67 -20.38 29.93
N THR A 177 35.76 -19.66 29.65
CA THR A 177 37.10 -20.06 30.11
C THR A 177 37.23 -20.04 31.65
N LEU A 178 36.64 -19.05 32.32
CA LEU A 178 36.65 -18.95 33.78
C LEU A 178 35.85 -20.08 34.43
N ARG A 179 34.69 -20.45 33.86
CA ARG A 179 33.90 -21.60 34.32
C ARG A 179 34.68 -22.90 34.19
N SER A 180 35.36 -23.13 33.06
CA SER A 180 36.24 -24.30 32.87
C SER A 180 37.36 -24.37 33.90
N LYS A 181 38.06 -23.24 34.13
CA LYS A 181 39.10 -23.14 35.18
C LYS A 181 38.55 -23.42 36.58
N SER A 182 37.34 -22.94 36.88
CA SER A 182 36.66 -23.22 38.15
C SER A 182 36.33 -24.70 38.32
N GLY A 183 35.91 -25.39 37.26
CA GLY A 183 35.68 -26.84 37.28
C GLY A 183 36.96 -27.60 37.65
N LEU A 184 38.07 -27.27 37.01
CA LEU A 184 39.38 -27.89 37.30
C LEU A 184 39.83 -27.66 38.75
N LEU A 185 39.55 -26.48 39.32
CA LEU A 185 39.83 -26.21 40.73
C LEU A 185 38.98 -27.07 41.67
N ALA A 186 37.71 -27.32 41.33
CA ALA A 186 36.83 -28.20 42.10
C ALA A 186 37.34 -29.65 42.10
N ASP A 187 37.86 -30.13 40.97
CA ASP A 187 38.45 -31.46 40.85
C ASP A 187 39.70 -31.60 41.73
N TYR A 188 40.62 -30.63 41.67
CA TYR A 188 41.80 -30.61 42.53
C TYR A 188 41.45 -30.55 44.02
N GLN A 189 40.39 -29.83 44.39
CA GLN A 189 39.90 -29.81 45.77
C GLN A 189 39.35 -31.16 46.22
N THR A 190 38.73 -31.91 45.31
CA THR A 190 38.20 -33.25 45.58
C THR A 190 39.33 -34.26 45.73
N GLU A 191 40.34 -34.21 44.86
CA GLU A 191 41.54 -35.04 44.97
C GLU A 191 42.32 -34.73 46.26
N ALA A 192 42.48 -33.45 46.60
CA ALA A 192 43.12 -33.05 47.86
C ALA A 192 42.37 -33.56 49.09
N ARG A 193 41.04 -33.64 49.05
CA ARG A 193 40.24 -34.27 50.12
C ARG A 193 40.50 -35.77 50.21
N ARG A 194 40.44 -36.48 49.09
CA ARG A 194 40.74 -37.92 49.02
C ARG A 194 42.12 -38.25 49.59
N LEU A 195 43.14 -37.51 49.17
CA LEU A 195 44.52 -37.72 49.66
C LEU A 195 44.64 -37.45 51.17
N ARG A 196 43.91 -36.47 51.70
CA ARG A 196 43.87 -36.23 53.16
C ARG A 196 43.22 -37.39 53.91
N ASP A 197 42.14 -37.95 53.37
CA ASP A 197 41.46 -39.11 53.97
C ASP A 197 42.36 -40.36 53.95
N ASP A 198 43.07 -40.60 52.84
CA ASP A 198 44.06 -41.69 52.73
C ASP A 198 45.21 -41.51 53.73
N ILE A 199 45.74 -40.29 53.89
CA ILE A 199 46.78 -39.98 54.88
C ILE A 199 46.24 -40.21 56.30
N ALA A 200 45.01 -39.81 56.59
CA ALA A 200 44.38 -40.01 57.89
C ALA A 200 44.23 -41.51 58.20
N LEU A 201 43.77 -42.30 57.23
CA LEU A 201 43.62 -43.74 57.36
C LEU A 201 44.97 -44.45 57.55
N LEU A 202 45.97 -44.09 56.75
CA LEU A 202 47.33 -44.63 56.88
C LEU A 202 47.98 -44.24 58.20
N SER A 203 47.78 -43.01 58.66
CA SER A 203 48.27 -42.53 59.96
C SER A 203 47.60 -43.28 61.12
N ALA A 204 46.28 -43.49 61.05
CA ALA A 204 45.56 -44.30 62.04
C ALA A 204 46.04 -45.76 62.06
N ARG A 205 46.27 -46.36 60.88
CA ARG A 205 46.81 -47.73 60.79
C ARG A 205 48.22 -47.83 61.36
N ARG A 206 49.09 -46.84 61.07
CA ARG A 206 50.43 -46.72 61.66
C ARG A 206 50.33 -46.64 63.19
N ASP A 207 49.45 -45.80 63.71
CA ASP A 207 49.31 -45.60 65.16
C ASP A 207 48.81 -46.87 65.86
N VAL A 208 47.90 -47.62 65.25
CA VAL A 208 47.47 -48.94 65.74
C VAL A 208 48.64 -49.93 65.76
N LEU A 209 49.43 -50.01 64.70
CA LEU A 209 50.60 -50.90 64.63
C LEU A 209 51.70 -50.51 65.62
N MET A 210 51.88 -49.22 65.89
CA MET A 210 52.83 -48.74 66.91
C MET A 210 52.34 -49.01 68.34
N LYS A 211 51.03 -48.95 68.58
CA LYS A 211 50.43 -49.17 69.90
C LYS A 211 50.28 -50.65 70.25
N TYR A 212 50.07 -51.49 69.24
CA TYR A 212 49.97 -52.94 69.36
C TYR A 212 50.94 -53.59 68.37
N PRO A 213 52.25 -53.62 68.70
CA PRO A 213 53.20 -54.34 67.88
C PRO A 213 52.77 -55.81 67.79
N PRO A 214 52.69 -56.40 66.59
CA PRO A 214 52.25 -57.78 66.44
C PRO A 214 53.20 -58.71 67.21
N GLU A 215 52.63 -59.73 67.89
CA GLU A 215 53.43 -60.75 68.55
C GLU A 215 54.36 -61.44 67.55
N PRO A 216 55.56 -61.87 67.97
CA PRO A 216 56.51 -62.54 67.09
C PRO A 216 55.87 -63.82 66.54
N LEU A 217 55.65 -63.82 65.21
CA LEU A 217 55.11 -64.95 64.45
C LEU A 217 55.80 -66.25 64.84
N THR A 218 55.01 -67.28 65.12
CA THR A 218 55.54 -68.63 65.35
C THR A 218 56.22 -69.14 64.08
N ALA A 219 57.15 -70.10 64.21
CA ALA A 219 57.89 -70.62 63.06
C ALA A 219 56.98 -71.13 61.92
N LEU A 220 55.79 -71.64 62.27
CA LEU A 220 54.79 -72.12 61.30
C LEU A 220 54.07 -70.97 60.57
N GLU A 221 53.81 -69.86 61.27
CA GLU A 221 53.22 -68.66 60.67
C GLU A 221 54.22 -67.90 59.80
N ARG A 222 55.51 -67.92 60.16
CA ARG A 222 56.60 -67.42 59.29
C ARG A 222 56.68 -68.19 57.99
N ILE A 223 56.68 -69.52 58.05
CA ILE A 223 56.74 -70.36 56.84
C ILE A 223 55.50 -70.13 55.96
N LYS A 224 54.30 -70.05 56.53
CA LYS A 224 53.07 -69.73 55.78
C LYS A 224 53.07 -68.31 55.19
N LEU A 225 53.67 -67.33 55.88
CA LEU A 225 53.83 -65.98 55.35
C LEU A 225 54.89 -65.95 54.25
N GLU A 226 56.03 -66.63 54.40
CA GLU A 226 57.06 -66.77 53.37
C GLU A 226 56.54 -67.48 52.11
N GLU A 227 55.65 -68.46 52.28
CA GLU A 227 54.96 -69.14 51.17
C GLU A 227 53.93 -68.24 50.48
N ARG A 228 53.29 -67.30 51.20
CA ARG A 228 52.39 -66.27 50.62
C ARG A 228 53.10 -65.02 50.10
N LEU A 229 54.33 -64.77 50.56
CA LEU A 229 55.22 -63.70 50.11
C LEU A 229 56.23 -64.22 49.08
N ASN A 230 55.85 -65.26 48.34
CA ASN A 230 56.67 -65.78 47.26
C ASN A 230 57.02 -64.65 46.29
N PRO A 231 58.31 -64.30 46.10
CA PRO A 231 58.70 -63.10 45.37
C PRO A 231 58.21 -63.08 43.91
N THR A 232 58.04 -64.26 43.29
CA THR A 232 57.51 -64.40 41.94
C THR A 232 56.03 -64.08 41.86
N ASP A 233 55.21 -64.58 42.79
CA ASP A 233 53.75 -64.37 42.74
C ASP A 233 53.40 -62.90 43.01
N ILE A 234 54.16 -62.22 43.88
CA ILE A 234 54.01 -60.79 44.14
C ILE A 234 54.46 -59.96 42.93
N GLN A 235 55.52 -60.39 42.23
CA GLN A 235 56.02 -59.70 41.05
C GLN A 235 55.00 -59.80 39.89
N ASP A 236 54.39 -60.97 39.72
CA ASP A 236 53.34 -61.23 38.74
C ASP A 236 52.08 -60.41 39.05
N ASP A 237 51.64 -60.36 40.32
CA ASP A 237 50.52 -59.51 40.75
C ASP A 237 50.81 -58.01 40.54
N LEU A 238 52.04 -57.56 40.81
CA LEU A 238 52.48 -56.18 40.55
C LEU A 238 52.55 -55.85 39.07
N GLU A 239 52.95 -56.80 38.22
CA GLU A 239 52.94 -56.65 36.77
C GLU A 239 51.52 -56.60 36.23
N VAL A 240 50.60 -57.43 36.72
CA VAL A 240 49.18 -57.39 36.36
C VAL A 240 48.55 -56.06 36.78
N LEU A 241 48.84 -55.56 37.99
CA LEU A 241 48.34 -54.26 38.44
C LEU A 241 48.97 -53.08 37.69
N ARG A 242 50.25 -53.15 37.32
CA ARG A 242 50.87 -52.14 36.44
C ARG A 242 50.28 -52.19 35.03
N ALA A 243 50.08 -53.37 34.47
CA ALA A 243 49.48 -53.54 33.15
C ALA A 243 48.03 -53.04 33.13
N ALA A 244 47.25 -53.30 34.18
CA ALA A 244 45.90 -52.76 34.33
C ALA A 244 45.92 -51.22 34.43
N ARG A 245 46.86 -50.64 35.19
CA ARG A 245 47.01 -49.18 35.30
C ARG A 245 47.41 -48.53 33.97
N VAL A 246 48.37 -49.12 33.26
CA VAL A 246 48.82 -48.67 31.93
C VAL A 246 47.71 -48.84 30.89
N SER A 247 46.93 -49.91 30.96
CA SER A 247 45.78 -50.13 30.08
C SER A 247 44.69 -49.08 30.26
N VAL A 248 44.40 -48.67 31.51
CA VAL A 248 43.43 -47.58 31.78
C VAL A 248 43.98 -46.24 31.27
N GLN A 249 45.26 -45.96 31.49
CA GLN A 249 45.90 -44.74 30.99
C GLN A 249 45.94 -44.68 29.46
N ASN A 250 46.23 -45.80 28.80
CA ASN A 250 46.25 -45.91 27.35
C ASN A 250 44.86 -45.78 26.74
N ALA A 251 43.80 -46.28 27.40
CA ALA A 251 42.43 -46.10 26.95
C ALA A 251 42.01 -44.62 26.96
N ASP A 252 42.44 -43.85 27.96
CA ASP A 252 42.20 -42.40 28.01
C ASP A 252 43.02 -41.64 26.94
N TYR A 253 44.24 -42.08 26.65
CA TYR A 253 45.03 -41.51 25.55
C TYR A 253 44.44 -41.83 24.18
N GLU A 254 43.95 -43.04 23.93
CA GLU A 254 43.30 -43.38 22.66
C GLU A 254 42.01 -42.59 22.45
N ARG A 255 41.18 -42.42 23.49
CA ARG A 255 40.00 -41.54 23.40
C ARG A 255 40.37 -40.10 23.07
N LYS A 256 41.50 -39.61 23.62
CA LYS A 256 42.00 -38.26 23.34
C LYS A 256 42.56 -38.14 21.92
N ILE A 257 43.20 -39.19 21.40
CA ILE A 257 43.67 -39.26 20.00
C ILE A 257 42.48 -39.32 19.03
N ASP A 258 41.43 -40.08 19.33
CA ASP A 258 40.23 -40.16 18.50
C ASP A 258 39.43 -38.85 18.50
N THR A 259 39.47 -38.10 19.59
CA THR A 259 38.86 -36.77 19.66
C THR A 259 39.66 -35.78 18.82
N LEU A 260 40.99 -35.80 18.93
CA LEU A 260 41.87 -34.96 18.09
C LEU A 260 41.81 -35.33 16.60
N ARG A 261 41.60 -36.60 16.23
CA ARG A 261 41.42 -37.02 14.83
C ARG A 261 40.11 -36.52 14.22
N ARG A 262 39.05 -36.43 15.04
CA ARG A 262 37.77 -35.81 14.64
C ARG A 262 37.90 -34.29 14.50
N GLU A 263 38.64 -33.64 15.39
CA GLU A 263 38.92 -32.19 15.30
C GLU A 263 39.87 -31.82 14.15
N MET A 264 40.72 -32.73 13.68
CA MET A 264 41.66 -32.49 12.56
C MET A 264 41.15 -32.98 11.18
N GLY A 265 39.92 -33.48 11.05
CA GLY A 265 39.26 -33.70 9.76
C GLY A 265 39.86 -34.78 8.83
N ASP A 266 40.54 -35.79 9.38
CA ASP A 266 41.38 -36.74 8.61
C ASP A 266 40.63 -37.96 8.00
N ASP A 267 39.32 -37.87 7.75
CA ASP A 267 38.54 -38.95 7.12
C ASP A 267 38.67 -38.90 5.57
N PRO A 268 38.82 -40.06 4.89
CA PRO A 268 39.00 -40.08 3.44
C PRO A 268 37.71 -39.74 2.69
N PRO A 269 37.77 -38.91 1.62
CA PRO A 269 36.59 -38.43 0.92
C PRO A 269 35.92 -39.52 0.05
N PRO A 270 34.58 -39.49 -0.10
CA PRO A 270 33.85 -40.37 -1.01
C PRO A 270 34.05 -39.99 -2.50
N PRO A 271 33.86 -40.93 -3.45
CA PRO A 271 34.22 -40.73 -4.85
C PRO A 271 33.28 -39.79 -5.62
N ALA A 272 33.88 -38.94 -6.46
CA ALA A 272 33.28 -37.84 -7.22
C ALA A 272 32.26 -38.24 -8.31
N ALA A 273 31.22 -37.41 -8.48
CA ALA A 273 30.25 -37.45 -9.58
C ALA A 273 30.61 -36.43 -10.69
N PRO A 274 30.18 -36.63 -11.96
CA PRO A 274 30.79 -35.98 -13.13
C PRO A 274 30.25 -34.57 -13.45
N SER A 275 31.13 -33.80 -14.10
CA SER A 275 31.07 -32.40 -14.54
C SER A 275 29.88 -32.01 -15.45
N LYS A 276 29.33 -30.80 -15.24
CA LYS A 276 28.36 -30.11 -16.12
C LYS A 276 29.06 -29.38 -17.30
N PRO A 277 28.38 -29.21 -18.47
CA PRO A 277 28.96 -28.57 -19.65
C PRO A 277 28.79 -27.03 -19.67
N ALA A 278 29.59 -26.42 -20.55
CA ALA A 278 29.89 -25.00 -20.69
C ALA A 278 28.73 -24.04 -21.01
N ARG A 279 28.90 -22.79 -20.56
CA ARG A 279 28.04 -21.60 -20.73
C ARG A 279 28.06 -21.07 -22.17
N PRO A 280 26.92 -20.70 -22.80
CA PRO A 280 26.92 -19.97 -24.07
C PRO A 280 27.13 -18.46 -23.88
N GLN A 281 27.74 -17.84 -24.89
CA GLN A 281 28.14 -16.43 -24.99
C GLN A 281 26.94 -15.46 -25.11
N LEU A 282 27.12 -14.24 -24.60
CA LEU A 282 26.17 -13.11 -24.66
C LEU A 282 26.15 -12.43 -26.04
N PRO A 283 25.01 -11.93 -26.54
CA PRO A 283 24.95 -10.93 -27.62
C PRO A 283 24.93 -9.48 -27.07
N GLY A 284 25.37 -8.53 -27.90
CA GLY A 284 25.71 -7.13 -27.58
C GLY A 284 24.55 -6.14 -27.30
N PRO A 285 24.85 -4.82 -27.24
CA PRO A 285 24.23 -3.87 -26.31
C PRO A 285 22.95 -3.15 -26.78
N ASP A 286 22.27 -3.61 -27.83
CA ASP A 286 21.14 -2.84 -28.41
C ASP A 286 19.73 -3.29 -27.98
N ASP A 287 19.58 -4.17 -26.98
CA ASP A 287 18.27 -4.71 -26.58
C ASP A 287 17.91 -4.55 -25.09
N LEU A 288 18.37 -3.45 -24.47
CA LEU A 288 18.12 -3.15 -23.06
C LEU A 288 16.69 -2.67 -22.74
N SER A 289 15.86 -2.39 -23.76
CA SER A 289 14.51 -1.83 -23.56
C SER A 289 13.37 -2.86 -23.52
N LEU A 290 13.60 -4.10 -23.95
CA LEU A 290 12.62 -5.20 -23.88
C LEU A 290 12.75 -6.08 -22.63
N TYR A 291 13.85 -5.95 -21.89
CA TYR A 291 14.16 -6.82 -20.74
C TYR A 291 13.32 -6.57 -19.47
N TYR A 292 12.54 -5.49 -19.40
CA TYR A 292 11.79 -5.14 -18.18
C TYR A 292 10.27 -5.23 -18.27
N ARG A 293 9.70 -5.82 -19.33
CA ARG A 293 8.26 -6.07 -19.39
C ARG A 293 7.96 -7.54 -19.60
N TYR A 294 8.32 -8.35 -18.60
CA TYR A 294 7.76 -9.69 -18.46
C TYR A 294 6.23 -9.57 -18.43
N THR A 295 5.59 -10.01 -19.50
CA THR A 295 4.14 -10.08 -19.60
C THR A 295 3.79 -11.55 -19.37
N PRO A 296 3.15 -11.90 -18.24
CA PRO A 296 2.82 -13.29 -17.93
C PRO A 296 2.07 -13.95 -19.09
N GLY A 297 2.49 -15.15 -19.48
CA GLY A 297 1.79 -15.92 -20.52
C GLY A 297 0.36 -16.27 -20.10
N ILE A 298 -0.51 -16.65 -21.05
CA ILE A 298 -1.93 -16.95 -20.80
C ILE A 298 -2.11 -18.10 -19.78
N SER A 299 -1.13 -19.00 -19.67
CA SER A 299 -1.08 -20.10 -18.71
C SER A 299 -0.33 -19.80 -17.41
N SER A 300 0.17 -18.56 -17.25
CA SER A 300 0.94 -18.17 -16.08
C SER A 300 0.03 -18.02 -14.86
N PRO A 301 0.43 -18.52 -13.67
CA PRO A 301 -0.30 -18.27 -12.42
C PRO A 301 -0.29 -16.77 -12.04
N LEU A 302 0.59 -15.97 -12.67
CA LEU A 302 0.66 -14.51 -12.52
C LEU A 302 -0.20 -13.75 -13.53
N ALA A 303 -0.86 -14.43 -14.47
CA ALA A 303 -1.75 -13.78 -15.42
C ALA A 303 -3.00 -13.23 -14.70
N THR A 304 -3.40 -12.01 -15.05
CA THR A 304 -4.61 -11.37 -14.51
C THR A 304 -5.89 -12.14 -14.84
N ASP A 305 -5.88 -12.86 -15.97
CA ASP A 305 -7.01 -13.63 -16.47
C ASP A 305 -6.97 -15.12 -16.11
N ASP A 306 -6.02 -15.55 -15.25
CA ASP A 306 -5.94 -16.94 -14.82
C ASP A 306 -7.26 -17.38 -14.15
N PRO A 307 -7.96 -18.42 -14.68
CA PRO A 307 -9.27 -18.81 -14.19
C PRO A 307 -9.23 -19.28 -12.73
N ILE A 308 -8.13 -19.90 -12.29
CA ILE A 308 -8.01 -20.40 -10.92
C ILE A 308 -7.89 -19.22 -9.95
N GLN A 309 -7.02 -18.26 -10.23
CA GLN A 309 -6.87 -17.03 -9.44
C GLN A 309 -8.19 -16.25 -9.39
N ARG A 310 -8.91 -16.12 -10.52
CA ARG A 310 -10.20 -15.42 -10.55
C ARG A 310 -11.26 -16.08 -9.69
N VAL A 311 -11.39 -17.41 -9.74
CA VAL A 311 -12.33 -18.16 -8.90
C VAL A 311 -11.96 -18.04 -7.42
N ARG A 312 -10.67 -18.16 -7.08
CA ARG A 312 -10.19 -17.96 -5.70
C ARG A 312 -10.50 -16.54 -5.22
N GLN A 313 -10.19 -15.53 -6.03
CA GLN A 313 -10.48 -14.13 -5.70
C GLN A 313 -11.97 -13.90 -5.43
N GLN A 314 -12.86 -14.42 -6.28
CA GLN A 314 -14.30 -14.29 -6.09
C GLN A 314 -14.79 -14.99 -4.81
N SER A 315 -14.28 -16.18 -4.51
CA SER A 315 -14.61 -16.90 -3.27
C SER A 315 -14.19 -16.12 -2.02
N LEU A 316 -12.99 -15.52 -2.04
CA LEU A 316 -12.48 -14.71 -0.92
C LEU A 316 -13.29 -13.42 -0.75
N ILE A 317 -13.68 -12.76 -1.84
CA ILE A 317 -14.57 -11.59 -1.79
C ILE A 317 -15.93 -11.99 -1.20
N SER A 318 -16.48 -13.16 -1.56
CA SER A 318 -17.71 -13.68 -0.95
C SER A 318 -17.53 -13.87 0.55
N ARG A 319 -16.45 -14.54 0.98
CA ARG A 319 -16.17 -14.78 2.41
C ARG A 319 -15.99 -13.49 3.20
N PHE A 320 -15.36 -12.46 2.60
CA PHE A 320 -15.26 -11.13 3.21
C PHE A 320 -16.63 -10.50 3.46
N ASN A 321 -17.56 -10.63 2.52
CA ASN A 321 -18.94 -10.18 2.70
C ASN A 321 -19.70 -11.01 3.74
N ASP A 322 -19.45 -12.32 3.81
CA ASP A 322 -20.07 -13.20 4.82
C ASP A 322 -19.59 -12.85 6.24
N LEU A 323 -18.30 -12.56 6.41
CA LEU A 323 -17.73 -12.07 7.68
C LEU A 323 -18.43 -10.79 8.15
N PHE A 324 -18.73 -9.86 7.23
CA PHE A 324 -19.50 -8.65 7.55
C PHE A 324 -20.95 -8.94 7.94
N ALA A 325 -21.62 -9.81 7.17
CA ALA A 325 -23.05 -10.08 7.28
C ALA A 325 -23.42 -11.02 8.43
N GLN A 326 -22.51 -11.91 8.86
CA GLN A 326 -22.81 -12.98 9.81
C GLN A 326 -21.85 -12.97 11.01
N ASP A 327 -20.55 -13.20 10.79
CA ASP A 327 -19.58 -13.38 11.87
C ASP A 327 -19.40 -12.11 12.72
N ARG A 328 -19.42 -10.93 12.07
CA ARG A 328 -19.39 -9.63 12.75
C ARG A 328 -20.58 -9.48 13.70
N LEU A 329 -21.79 -9.80 13.26
CA LEU A 329 -23.00 -9.68 14.10
C LEU A 329 -22.93 -10.64 15.30
N THR A 330 -22.47 -11.87 15.06
CA THR A 330 -22.24 -12.87 16.13
C THR A 330 -21.22 -12.37 17.17
N THR A 331 -20.17 -11.69 16.69
CA THR A 331 -19.15 -11.09 17.55
C THR A 331 -19.71 -9.91 18.32
N MET A 332 -20.51 -9.04 17.69
CA MET A 332 -21.18 -7.93 18.35
C MET A 332 -22.14 -8.42 19.44
N ASP A 333 -22.86 -9.52 19.23
CA ASP A 333 -23.73 -10.12 20.25
C ASP A 333 -22.95 -10.76 21.41
N THR A 334 -21.74 -11.25 21.14
CA THR A 334 -20.81 -11.71 22.18
C THR A 334 -20.28 -10.53 23.00
N LEU A 335 -19.83 -9.46 22.34
CA LEU A 335 -19.31 -8.23 22.95
C LEU A 335 -20.37 -7.51 23.81
N ARG A 336 -21.63 -7.52 23.38
CA ARG A 336 -22.78 -6.96 24.13
C ARG A 336 -22.97 -7.57 25.51
N ARG A 337 -22.44 -8.77 25.78
CA ARG A 337 -22.49 -9.39 27.12
C ARG A 337 -21.53 -8.74 28.12
N TYR A 338 -20.54 -7.99 27.61
CA TYR A 338 -19.48 -7.38 28.40
C TYR A 338 -19.50 -5.83 28.31
N SER A 339 -19.98 -5.26 27.21
CA SER A 339 -20.07 -3.82 26.98
C SER A 339 -21.35 -3.43 26.24
N ASP A 340 -22.15 -2.55 26.83
CA ASP A 340 -23.35 -1.96 26.22
C ASP A 340 -23.03 -0.85 25.20
N ASP A 341 -21.77 -0.44 25.09
CA ASP A 341 -21.34 0.60 24.14
C ASP A 341 -21.27 0.02 22.72
N HIS A 342 -22.33 0.28 21.95
CA HIS A 342 -22.45 -0.15 20.56
C HIS A 342 -21.34 0.41 19.66
N GLU A 343 -20.96 1.68 19.87
CA GLU A 343 -19.97 2.38 19.06
C GLU A 343 -18.58 1.76 19.29
N ASN A 344 -18.24 1.51 20.55
CA ASN A 344 -17.01 0.79 20.91
C ASN A 344 -17.00 -0.64 20.36
N ASN A 345 -18.12 -1.37 20.41
CA ASN A 345 -18.20 -2.72 19.87
C ASN A 345 -17.99 -2.76 18.35
N GLN A 346 -18.48 -1.75 17.61
CA GLN A 346 -18.18 -1.59 16.18
C GLN A 346 -16.69 -1.31 15.95
N ARG A 347 -16.08 -0.42 16.74
CA ARG A 347 -14.63 -0.15 16.68
C ARG A 347 -13.80 -1.40 16.95
N ILE A 348 -14.21 -2.25 17.88
CA ILE A 348 -13.52 -3.52 18.17
C ILE A 348 -13.57 -4.44 16.94
N CYS A 349 -14.75 -4.64 16.33
CA CYS A 349 -14.87 -5.47 15.12
C CYS A 349 -14.01 -4.93 13.97
N PHE A 350 -14.01 -3.60 13.77
CA PHE A 350 -13.20 -2.96 12.75
C PHE A 350 -11.69 -3.11 13.03
N ALA A 351 -11.26 -2.88 14.27
CA ALA A 351 -9.87 -3.06 14.69
C ALA A 351 -9.39 -4.51 14.53
N ILE A 352 -10.23 -5.50 14.82
CA ILE A 352 -9.91 -6.92 14.56
C ILE A 352 -9.58 -7.14 13.08
N MET A 353 -10.40 -6.60 12.17
CA MET A 353 -10.14 -6.72 10.74
C MET A 353 -8.85 -6.00 10.34
N GLN A 354 -8.60 -4.80 10.84
CA GLN A 354 -7.36 -4.06 10.56
C GLN A 354 -6.11 -4.81 11.01
N GLU A 355 -6.10 -5.26 12.25
CA GLU A 355 -4.95 -5.98 12.82
C GLU A 355 -4.76 -7.35 12.16
N ALA A 356 -5.84 -8.06 11.83
CA ALA A 356 -5.76 -9.34 11.12
C ALA A 356 -5.10 -9.18 9.73
N PHE A 357 -5.48 -8.15 8.97
CA PHE A 357 -4.84 -7.86 7.67
C PHE A 357 -3.39 -7.42 7.83
N ASN A 358 -3.08 -6.61 8.85
CA ASN A 358 -1.72 -6.17 9.11
C ASN A 358 -0.78 -7.34 9.48
N VAL A 359 -1.18 -8.16 10.45
CA VAL A 359 -0.41 -9.33 10.92
C VAL A 359 -0.23 -10.34 9.79
N ALA A 360 -1.31 -10.73 9.11
CA ALA A 360 -1.23 -11.72 8.03
C ALA A 360 -0.36 -11.23 6.86
N LYS A 361 -0.39 -9.93 6.54
CA LYS A 361 0.43 -9.34 5.47
C LYS A 361 1.92 -9.36 5.82
N ILE A 362 2.28 -9.10 7.07
CA ILE A 362 3.68 -9.15 7.54
C ILE A 362 4.19 -10.59 7.49
N GLU A 363 3.45 -11.53 8.07
CA GLU A 363 3.81 -12.95 8.10
C GLU A 363 3.89 -13.54 6.69
N PHE A 364 2.92 -13.22 5.82
CA PHE A 364 2.92 -13.71 4.45
C PHE A 364 4.12 -13.18 3.64
N ARG A 365 4.55 -11.93 3.86
CA ARG A 365 5.77 -11.39 3.24
C ARG A 365 7.01 -12.17 3.65
N SER A 366 7.14 -12.47 4.95
CA SER A 366 8.24 -13.29 5.49
C SER A 366 8.23 -14.69 4.87
N PHE A 367 7.07 -15.34 4.83
CA PHE A 367 6.87 -16.64 4.18
C PHE A 367 7.25 -16.61 2.70
N LYS A 368 6.72 -15.66 1.91
CA LYS A 368 7.01 -15.55 0.47
C LYS A 368 8.50 -15.33 0.21
N MET A 369 9.18 -14.52 1.03
CA MET A 369 10.63 -14.31 0.90
C MET A 369 11.42 -15.58 1.18
N LYS A 370 11.08 -16.33 2.24
CA LYS A 370 11.70 -17.63 2.54
C LYS A 370 11.46 -18.66 1.43
N THR A 371 10.24 -18.75 0.94
CA THR A 371 9.87 -19.62 -0.19
C THR A 371 10.66 -19.26 -1.45
N ARG A 372 10.77 -17.96 -1.78
CA ARG A 372 11.57 -17.49 -2.91
C ARG A 372 13.05 -17.84 -2.77
N ALA A 373 13.64 -17.62 -1.60
CA ALA A 373 15.05 -17.95 -1.34
C ALA A 373 15.32 -19.46 -1.46
N ASN A 374 14.44 -20.29 -0.90
CA ASN A 374 14.56 -21.74 -0.98
C ASN A 374 14.40 -22.26 -2.41
N LEU A 375 13.40 -21.76 -3.14
CA LEU A 375 13.19 -22.15 -4.53
C LEU A 375 14.31 -21.65 -5.44
N ALA A 376 14.89 -20.48 -5.18
CA ALA A 376 16.00 -19.96 -5.99
C ALA A 376 17.20 -20.93 -6.03
N LYS A 377 17.47 -21.67 -4.95
CA LYS A 377 18.54 -22.68 -4.88
C LYS A 377 18.31 -23.86 -5.82
N THR A 378 17.05 -24.26 -6.03
CA THR A 378 16.67 -25.47 -6.78
C THR A 378 15.97 -25.17 -8.11
N HIS A 379 15.71 -23.91 -8.43
CA HIS A 379 14.89 -23.54 -9.56
C HIS A 379 15.62 -23.78 -10.88
N TYR A 380 15.07 -24.68 -11.70
CA TYR A 380 15.48 -24.92 -13.07
C TYR A 380 14.21 -25.12 -13.91
N GLY A 381 14.18 -24.62 -15.14
CA GLY A 381 13.03 -24.80 -16.03
C GLY A 381 12.71 -23.58 -16.88
N PRO A 382 11.66 -23.68 -17.72
CA PRO A 382 11.21 -22.59 -18.58
C PRO A 382 10.39 -21.52 -17.83
N ASP A 383 9.83 -21.86 -16.66
CA ASP A 383 9.06 -20.93 -15.84
C ASP A 383 9.96 -19.91 -15.17
N THR A 384 9.44 -18.72 -14.88
CA THR A 384 10.18 -17.74 -14.07
C THR A 384 10.17 -18.15 -12.60
N LEU A 385 11.17 -17.70 -11.84
CA LEU A 385 11.23 -17.94 -10.39
C LEU A 385 9.96 -17.45 -9.68
N GLU A 386 9.38 -16.31 -10.10
CA GLU A 386 8.14 -15.78 -9.51
C GLU A 386 6.93 -16.66 -9.83
N GLU A 387 6.86 -17.27 -11.02
CA GLU A 387 5.82 -18.24 -11.35
C GLU A 387 5.94 -19.48 -10.49
N ALA A 388 7.15 -20.03 -10.35
CA ALA A 388 7.41 -21.19 -9.49
C ALA A 388 7.07 -20.90 -8.01
N VAL A 389 7.41 -19.72 -7.51
CA VAL A 389 7.04 -19.25 -6.16
C VAL A 389 5.52 -19.16 -6.02
N GLN A 390 4.83 -18.55 -6.98
CA GLN A 390 3.38 -18.43 -6.94
C GLN A 390 2.69 -19.80 -7.02
N ASP A 391 3.22 -20.72 -7.82
CA ASP A 391 2.75 -22.10 -7.92
C ASP A 391 2.91 -22.85 -6.60
N TYR A 392 4.06 -22.69 -5.94
CA TYR A 392 4.29 -23.24 -4.61
C TYR A 392 3.26 -22.71 -3.61
N ILE A 393 3.02 -21.39 -3.58
CA ILE A 393 2.02 -20.75 -2.71
C ILE A 393 0.61 -21.28 -3.01
N ASN A 394 0.26 -21.44 -4.29
CA ASN A 394 -1.04 -21.96 -4.71
C ASN A 394 -1.27 -23.41 -4.28
N ARG A 395 -0.20 -24.22 -4.18
CA ARG A 395 -0.27 -25.62 -3.72
C ARG A 395 -0.26 -25.74 -2.19
N ASN A 396 0.33 -24.78 -1.49
CA ASN A 396 0.56 -24.82 -0.05
C ASN A 396 -0.17 -23.67 0.69
N THR A 397 -1.49 -23.62 0.56
CA THR A 397 -2.29 -22.48 1.06
C THR A 397 -2.46 -22.45 2.58
N ASP A 398 -2.06 -23.50 3.28
CA ASP A 398 -2.30 -23.79 4.70
C ASP A 398 -1.03 -23.75 5.57
N LEU A 399 0.15 -23.46 4.99
CA LEU A 399 1.42 -23.33 5.71
C LEU A 399 1.54 -21.98 6.44
N TYR A 400 0.63 -21.69 7.37
CA TYR A 400 0.67 -20.49 8.21
C TYR A 400 0.44 -20.78 9.69
N ASP A 401 1.14 -20.04 10.55
CA ASP A 401 0.98 -20.11 11.99
C ASP A 401 -0.28 -19.34 12.43
N LEU A 402 -1.44 -20.00 12.29
CA LEU A 402 -2.72 -19.43 12.72
C LEU A 402 -2.75 -19.12 14.23
N PRO A 403 -2.32 -20.01 15.14
CA PRO A 403 -2.28 -19.70 16.57
C PRO A 403 -1.43 -18.46 16.90
N GLY A 404 -0.21 -18.35 16.35
CA GLY A 404 0.67 -17.21 16.57
C GLY A 404 0.07 -15.91 16.07
N MET A 405 -0.40 -15.87 14.83
CA MET A 405 -1.04 -14.67 14.27
C MET A 405 -2.29 -14.25 15.06
N VAL A 406 -3.11 -15.19 15.54
CA VAL A 406 -4.28 -14.88 16.37
C VAL A 406 -3.86 -14.28 17.71
N ALA A 407 -2.80 -14.80 18.34
CA ALA A 407 -2.25 -14.23 19.57
C ALA A 407 -1.69 -12.83 19.34
N ASP A 408 -1.05 -12.59 18.20
CA ASP A 408 -0.51 -11.27 17.83
C ASP A 408 -1.61 -10.23 17.61
N VAL A 409 -2.70 -10.61 16.92
CA VAL A 409 -3.87 -9.73 16.78
C VAL A 409 -4.47 -9.40 18.15
N ILE A 410 -4.67 -10.39 19.03
CA ILE A 410 -5.19 -10.13 20.38
C ILE A 410 -4.25 -9.21 21.16
N ARG A 411 -2.93 -9.38 21.04
CA ARG A 411 -1.94 -8.51 21.68
C ARG A 411 -1.99 -7.09 21.12
N ALA A 412 -2.18 -6.92 19.81
CA ALA A 412 -2.34 -5.62 19.17
C ALA A 412 -3.61 -4.90 19.64
N LEU A 413 -4.73 -5.61 19.76
CA LEU A 413 -5.99 -5.06 20.29
C LEU A 413 -5.83 -4.54 21.73
N ASN A 414 -5.10 -5.26 22.58
CA ASN A 414 -4.83 -4.82 23.95
C ASN A 414 -3.97 -3.55 24.04
N ARG A 415 -3.20 -3.22 22.99
CA ARG A 415 -2.38 -2.01 22.91
C ARG A 415 -3.15 -0.82 22.33
N ASN A 416 -4.33 -1.04 21.76
CA ASN A 416 -5.09 0.01 21.09
C ASN A 416 -5.86 0.88 22.09
N PRO A 417 -5.53 2.19 22.24
CA PRO A 417 -6.14 3.05 23.24
C PRO A 417 -7.58 3.50 22.91
N ARG A 418 -8.09 3.17 21.71
CA ARG A 418 -9.40 3.63 21.22
C ARG A 418 -10.53 2.63 21.42
N ILE A 419 -10.17 1.40 21.77
CA ILE A 419 -11.12 0.34 22.08
C ILE A 419 -10.93 -0.10 23.52
N PHE A 420 -12.03 -0.43 24.19
CA PHE A 420 -11.99 -0.81 25.58
C PHE A 420 -12.92 -2.00 25.86
N LEU A 421 -12.45 -2.92 26.68
CA LEU A 421 -13.26 -3.92 27.36
C LEU A 421 -13.06 -3.76 28.88
N PRO A 422 -14.03 -4.17 29.71
CA PRO A 422 -13.84 -4.22 31.16
C PRO A 422 -12.55 -4.97 31.52
N PRO A 423 -11.82 -4.56 32.58
CA PRO A 423 -10.51 -5.11 32.92
C PRO A 423 -10.52 -6.62 33.20
N ASP A 424 -11.67 -7.19 33.58
CA ASP A 424 -11.83 -8.62 33.82
C ASP A 424 -12.07 -9.44 32.53
N THR A 425 -12.12 -8.77 31.36
CA THR A 425 -12.44 -9.39 30.07
C THR A 425 -11.32 -9.18 29.07
N SER A 426 -10.83 -10.27 28.49
CA SER A 426 -9.83 -10.24 27.41
C SER A 426 -10.51 -10.22 26.03
N TYR A 427 -9.87 -9.62 25.04
CA TYR A 427 -10.26 -9.71 23.62
C TYR A 427 -10.26 -11.15 23.07
N ALA A 428 -9.75 -12.13 23.83
CA ALA A 428 -9.91 -13.55 23.55
C ALA A 428 -11.40 -13.99 23.39
N VAL A 429 -12.36 -13.24 23.95
CA VAL A 429 -13.80 -13.50 23.70
C VAL A 429 -14.19 -13.37 22.22
N CYS A 430 -13.42 -12.62 21.43
CA CYS A 430 -13.59 -12.45 19.99
C CYS A 430 -12.76 -13.45 19.16
N GLN A 431 -12.06 -14.40 19.79
CA GLN A 431 -11.14 -15.32 19.11
C GLN A 431 -11.74 -16.09 17.92
N PRO A 432 -13.01 -16.55 17.93
CA PRO A 432 -13.62 -17.18 16.76
C PRO A 432 -13.61 -16.27 15.52
N PHE A 433 -13.91 -14.98 15.72
CA PHE A 433 -13.92 -13.98 14.66
C PHE A 433 -12.49 -13.59 14.23
N VAL A 434 -11.59 -13.42 15.19
CA VAL A 434 -10.16 -13.16 14.90
C VAL A 434 -9.56 -14.28 14.06
N ARG A 435 -9.84 -15.54 14.39
CA ARG A 435 -9.38 -16.71 13.61
C ARG A 435 -9.84 -16.64 12.16
N GLU A 436 -11.13 -16.38 11.92
CA GLU A 436 -11.66 -16.31 10.57
C GLU A 436 -11.15 -15.09 9.79
N ALA A 437 -10.96 -13.94 10.47
CA ALA A 437 -10.37 -12.75 9.87
C ALA A 437 -8.90 -12.97 9.44
N VAL A 438 -8.08 -13.59 10.28
CA VAL A 438 -6.66 -13.90 9.99
C VAL A 438 -6.55 -14.89 8.83
N LYS A 439 -7.35 -15.97 8.83
CA LYS A 439 -7.39 -16.93 7.72
C LYS A 439 -7.73 -16.25 6.40
N LEU A 440 -8.75 -15.39 6.40
CA LEU A 440 -9.14 -14.66 5.20
C LEU A 440 -8.02 -13.74 4.72
N ALA A 441 -7.44 -12.96 5.63
CA ALA A 441 -6.36 -12.02 5.33
C ALA A 441 -5.13 -12.70 4.74
N TRP A 442 -4.74 -13.87 5.29
CA TRP A 442 -3.67 -14.69 4.75
C TRP A 442 -3.98 -15.13 3.31
N GLN A 443 -5.17 -15.70 3.09
CA GLN A 443 -5.56 -16.19 1.76
C GLN A 443 -5.67 -15.06 0.72
N MET A 444 -6.09 -13.86 1.14
CA MET A 444 -6.12 -12.68 0.29
C MET A 444 -4.72 -12.15 -0.04
N SER A 445 -3.77 -12.28 0.88
CA SER A 445 -2.35 -11.96 0.65
C SER A 445 -1.67 -12.97 -0.28
N ALA A 446 -2.11 -14.24 -0.24
CA ALA A 446 -1.56 -15.34 -1.02
C ALA A 446 -1.99 -15.40 -2.50
N LEU A 447 -2.90 -14.53 -2.93
CA LEU A 447 -3.26 -14.40 -4.34
C LEU A 447 -2.10 -13.83 -5.16
N ALA A 448 -2.01 -14.21 -6.43
CA ALA A 448 -1.03 -13.63 -7.36
C ALA A 448 -1.14 -12.10 -7.45
N HIS A 449 -2.37 -11.60 -7.35
CA HIS A 449 -2.68 -10.18 -7.21
C HIS A 449 -3.36 -9.95 -5.86
N PRO A 450 -2.60 -9.61 -4.80
CA PRO A 450 -3.10 -9.56 -3.43
C PRO A 450 -4.29 -8.62 -3.27
N LEU A 451 -5.24 -9.03 -2.43
CA LEU A 451 -6.31 -8.16 -1.95
C LEU A 451 -5.95 -7.62 -0.56
N ASP A 452 -6.27 -6.35 -0.33
CA ASP A 452 -6.00 -5.71 0.95
C ASP A 452 -7.15 -4.79 1.35
N ILE A 453 -7.14 -4.33 2.58
CA ILE A 453 -8.07 -3.30 3.05
C ILE A 453 -7.51 -1.90 2.83
N ALA A 454 -8.38 -0.95 2.54
CA ALA A 454 -7.99 0.46 2.45
C ALA A 454 -7.46 0.95 3.80
N VAL A 455 -6.37 1.71 3.75
CA VAL A 455 -5.87 2.44 4.93
C VAL A 455 -6.96 3.41 5.37
N ALA A 456 -7.33 3.32 6.63
CA ALA A 456 -8.35 4.15 7.25
C ALA A 456 -7.73 4.91 8.41
N THR A 457 -7.96 6.21 8.45
CA THR A 457 -7.47 7.09 9.51
C THR A 457 -8.64 7.71 10.26
N ASP A 458 -8.40 8.04 11.53
CA ASP A 458 -9.38 8.71 12.36
C ASP A 458 -9.74 10.09 11.79
N ALA A 459 -11.02 10.44 11.87
CA ALA A 459 -11.53 11.74 11.45
C ALA A 459 -11.14 12.10 10.00
N GLU A 460 -10.98 11.10 9.14
CA GLU A 460 -10.77 11.32 7.70
C GLU A 460 -12.02 11.87 7.03
N LEU A 461 -11.82 12.58 5.91
CA LEU A 461 -12.92 13.00 5.06
C LEU A 461 -13.64 11.76 4.52
N PHE A 462 -14.97 11.80 4.56
CA PHE A 462 -15.77 10.71 4.04
C PHE A 462 -15.56 10.56 2.53
N ASP A 463 -15.13 9.38 2.10
CA ASP A 463 -14.89 9.02 0.70
C ASP A 463 -16.01 8.11 0.20
N ASP A 464 -16.91 8.68 -0.62
CA ASP A 464 -18.04 7.99 -1.25
C ASP A 464 -17.61 6.80 -2.13
N THR A 465 -16.37 6.79 -2.63
CA THR A 465 -15.88 5.70 -3.47
C THR A 465 -15.50 4.46 -2.65
N LYS A 466 -15.04 4.67 -1.41
CA LYS A 466 -14.58 3.62 -0.50
C LYS A 466 -15.62 3.17 0.50
N TYR A 467 -16.51 4.06 0.94
CA TYR A 467 -17.40 3.78 2.06
C TYR A 467 -18.86 4.04 1.73
N ARG A 468 -19.72 3.29 2.42
CA ARG A 468 -21.16 3.57 2.53
C ARG A 468 -21.44 4.14 3.92
N HIS A 469 -22.38 5.06 4.02
CA HIS A 469 -22.87 5.55 5.31
C HIS A 469 -23.61 4.44 6.05
N SER A 470 -23.30 4.27 7.33
CA SER A 470 -24.16 3.49 8.24
C SER A 470 -25.45 4.24 8.56
N TYR A 471 -26.46 3.53 9.04
CA TYR A 471 -27.80 4.09 9.33
C TYR A 471 -27.78 5.18 10.40
N ASP A 472 -26.83 5.15 11.33
CA ASP A 472 -26.66 6.14 12.41
C ASP A 472 -25.80 7.35 12.01
N SER A 473 -25.47 7.48 10.72
CA SER A 473 -24.67 8.58 10.17
C SER A 473 -25.44 9.89 10.06
N GLU A 474 -24.77 10.99 10.40
CA GLU A 474 -25.17 12.33 10.01
C GLU A 474 -24.63 12.60 8.59
N TYR A 475 -25.47 12.42 7.57
CA TYR A 475 -25.10 12.59 6.14
C TYR A 475 -24.55 13.99 5.76
N THR A 476 -24.76 14.99 6.61
CA THR A 476 -24.21 16.34 6.42
C THR A 476 -22.84 16.54 7.08
N ALA A 477 -22.35 15.56 7.84
CA ALA A 477 -21.06 15.62 8.50
C ALA A 477 -19.96 15.13 7.53
N PRO A 478 -18.92 15.94 7.28
CA PRO A 478 -17.88 15.60 6.30
C PRO A 478 -16.84 14.59 6.82
N LEU A 479 -16.77 14.37 8.14
CA LEU A 479 -15.74 13.54 8.77
C LEU A 479 -16.30 12.20 9.24
N VAL A 480 -15.52 11.15 9.02
CA VAL A 480 -15.75 9.82 9.59
C VAL A 480 -15.52 9.87 11.10
N ASN A 481 -16.54 9.51 11.87
CA ASN A 481 -16.46 9.35 13.31
C ASN A 481 -15.76 8.03 13.69
N HIS A 482 -16.15 6.93 13.04
CA HIS A 482 -15.48 5.64 13.11
C HIS A 482 -15.91 4.76 11.94
N HIS A 483 -15.06 3.82 11.59
CA HIS A 483 -15.36 2.81 10.59
C HIS A 483 -16.02 1.59 11.24
N VAL A 484 -17.01 1.03 10.55
CA VAL A 484 -17.75 -0.17 10.96
C VAL A 484 -17.21 -1.39 10.21
N TRP A 485 -16.81 -1.20 8.95
CA TRP A 485 -16.26 -2.25 8.11
C TRP A 485 -15.22 -1.68 7.12
N PRO A 486 -14.07 -2.33 6.92
CA PRO A 486 -13.07 -1.85 5.98
C PRO A 486 -13.52 -1.93 4.51
N CYS A 487 -12.98 -1.04 3.68
CA CYS A 487 -13.10 -1.11 2.23
C CYS A 487 -12.09 -2.12 1.68
N LEU A 488 -12.54 -3.04 0.84
CA LEU A 488 -11.64 -4.01 0.17
C LEU A 488 -11.14 -3.44 -1.15
N VAL A 489 -9.83 -3.48 -1.35
CA VAL A 489 -9.13 -2.90 -2.50
C VAL A 489 -8.15 -3.89 -3.13
N GLN A 490 -7.84 -3.65 -4.40
CA GLN A 490 -6.75 -4.30 -5.13
C GLN A 490 -5.95 -3.20 -5.82
N GLY A 491 -4.75 -2.91 -5.31
CA GLY A 491 -4.01 -1.70 -5.70
C GLY A 491 -4.82 -0.43 -5.37
N SER A 492 -5.08 0.41 -6.36
CA SER A 492 -5.90 1.61 -6.24
C SER A 492 -7.40 1.39 -6.48
N ARG A 493 -7.81 0.17 -6.88
CA ARG A 493 -9.20 -0.13 -7.25
C ARG A 493 -10.00 -0.60 -6.05
N THR A 494 -11.12 0.06 -5.78
CA THR A 494 -12.13 -0.42 -4.83
C THR A 494 -12.91 -1.60 -5.40
N LEU A 495 -12.91 -2.73 -4.68
CA LEU A 495 -13.67 -3.94 -5.03
C LEU A 495 -14.96 -4.03 -4.22
N VAL A 496 -14.88 -3.77 -2.92
CA VAL A 496 -16.05 -3.77 -2.01
C VAL A 496 -15.98 -2.54 -1.14
N LYS A 497 -17.02 -1.69 -1.19
CA LYS A 497 -17.12 -0.55 -0.29
C LYS A 497 -17.27 -1.01 1.16
N GLY A 498 -16.54 -0.37 2.06
CA GLY A 498 -16.70 -0.52 3.50
C GLY A 498 -17.94 0.21 4.03
N GLU A 499 -18.04 0.30 5.34
CA GLU A 499 -19.10 1.01 6.05
C GLU A 499 -18.48 1.92 7.10
N ALA A 500 -18.94 3.18 7.16
CA ALA A 500 -18.44 4.17 8.10
C ALA A 500 -19.59 5.03 8.64
N VAL A 501 -19.43 5.51 9.87
CA VAL A 501 -20.36 6.44 10.52
C VAL A 501 -19.79 7.84 10.47
N THR A 502 -20.56 8.81 10.00
CA THR A 502 -20.20 10.24 10.06
C THR A 502 -20.99 10.95 11.15
N LYS A 503 -20.34 11.84 11.92
CA LYS A 503 -21.01 12.64 12.96
C LYS A 503 -20.40 14.04 13.04
N ARG A 504 -21.20 15.08 13.29
CA ARG A 504 -20.68 16.42 13.58
C ARG A 504 -19.84 16.36 14.86
N GLY A 505 -18.62 16.90 14.79
CA GLY A 505 -17.68 16.90 15.91
C GLY A 505 -16.83 15.63 16.07
N ALA A 506 -16.75 14.79 15.03
CA ALA A 506 -15.85 13.62 14.99
C ALA A 506 -14.37 13.91 15.31
N SER A 507 -13.94 15.18 15.28
CA SER A 507 -12.58 15.64 15.61
C SER A 507 -12.39 16.17 17.04
N LEU A 508 -13.45 16.25 17.87
CA LEU A 508 -13.34 16.74 19.25
C LEU A 508 -13.04 15.57 20.21
N GLY A 509 -11.77 15.13 20.19
CA GLY A 509 -11.23 14.19 21.15
C GLY A 509 -11.31 14.73 22.58
N THR A 510 -12.39 14.41 23.28
CA THR A 510 -12.42 14.43 24.75
C THR A 510 -13.12 13.15 25.19
N PRO A 511 -12.49 12.31 26.05
CA PRO A 511 -13.15 11.13 26.58
C PRO A 511 -14.37 11.60 27.35
N ARG A 512 -15.55 11.21 26.85
CA ARG A 512 -16.84 11.56 27.43
C ARG A 512 -16.93 10.85 28.78
N ARG A 513 -16.51 11.55 29.84
CA ARG A 513 -16.65 11.12 31.22
C ARG A 513 -18.12 10.75 31.44
N SER A 514 -18.34 9.46 31.70
CA SER A 514 -19.52 8.84 32.31
C SER A 514 -20.59 9.83 32.79
N ARG A 515 -21.67 9.99 32.01
CA ARG A 515 -22.93 10.52 32.54
C ARG A 515 -23.78 9.35 33.00
N SER A 516 -23.71 9.07 34.29
CA SER A 516 -24.72 8.27 34.98
C SER A 516 -26.05 9.05 35.04
N PRO A 517 -27.21 8.36 35.01
CA PRO A 517 -28.52 8.98 34.87
C PRO A 517 -29.10 9.35 36.24
N ALA A 518 -29.45 10.63 36.45
CA ALA A 518 -30.30 11.01 37.57
C ALA A 518 -31.08 12.31 37.33
N ARG A 519 -32.38 12.19 37.61
CA ARG A 519 -33.39 13.22 37.93
C ARG A 519 -34.18 13.85 36.78
N ALA A 520 -35.34 13.25 36.59
CA ALA A 520 -36.59 13.86 36.16
C ALA A 520 -36.87 15.22 36.80
N ALA A 521 -37.34 16.17 35.98
CA ALA A 521 -38.45 17.06 36.29
C ALA A 521 -39.11 17.53 34.98
N SER A 522 -40.42 17.39 34.94
CA SER A 522 -41.33 17.48 33.79
C SER A 522 -41.42 18.87 33.13
N PRO A 523 -42.04 18.96 31.92
CA PRO A 523 -42.03 20.15 31.07
C PRO A 523 -43.24 21.05 31.33
N THR A 524 -43.08 22.37 31.15
CA THR A 524 -44.23 23.26 30.94
C THR A 524 -44.05 24.14 29.70
N ARG A 525 -45.03 23.99 28.81
CA ARG A 525 -45.38 24.83 27.66
C ARG A 525 -45.50 26.29 28.10
N SER A 526 -45.10 27.25 27.25
CA SER A 526 -46.03 27.95 26.35
C SER A 526 -45.44 29.23 25.72
N ALA A 527 -45.90 29.46 24.47
CA ALA A 527 -46.10 30.73 23.76
C ALA A 527 -44.94 31.39 22.99
N SER A 528 -45.08 31.31 21.65
CA SER A 528 -44.47 32.15 20.60
C SER A 528 -45.20 33.53 20.49
N PRO A 529 -45.02 34.33 19.42
CA PRO A 529 -43.93 35.27 19.15
C PRO A 529 -44.46 36.71 18.89
N VAL A 530 -43.64 37.78 18.98
CA VAL A 530 -44.00 39.09 18.40
C VAL A 530 -42.81 39.78 17.71
N ARG A 531 -43.07 40.21 16.48
CA ARG A 531 -42.27 41.00 15.54
C ARG A 531 -41.93 42.41 16.05
N SER A 532 -40.80 42.95 15.61
CA SER A 532 -40.60 44.28 14.97
C SER A 532 -39.08 44.59 14.98
N SER A 533 -38.37 44.55 13.85
CA SER A 533 -38.10 45.68 12.94
C SER A 533 -37.85 47.02 13.65
N LEU A 534 -36.61 47.53 13.57
CA LEU A 534 -36.25 48.88 13.10
C LEU A 534 -34.75 49.15 13.37
N SER A 535 -33.99 49.35 12.29
CA SER A 535 -32.79 50.19 12.29
C SER A 535 -33.24 51.67 12.29
N PRO A 536 -32.42 52.65 12.74
CA PRO A 536 -31.39 53.18 11.84
C PRO A 536 -30.09 53.65 12.50
N SER A 537 -29.05 53.72 11.66
CA SER A 537 -27.75 54.35 11.90
C SER A 537 -27.85 55.79 12.42
N ARG A 538 -26.83 56.26 13.16
CA ARG A 538 -25.90 57.31 12.67
C ARG A 538 -24.87 57.79 13.72
N PHE A 539 -23.66 57.97 13.19
CA PHE A 539 -22.62 58.96 13.51
C PHE A 539 -21.93 58.98 14.88
N GLY A 540 -20.61 58.82 14.83
CA GLY A 540 -19.74 59.95 15.16
C GLY A 540 -18.51 59.65 16.02
N ARG A 541 -17.34 59.64 15.35
CA ARG A 541 -16.04 60.20 15.79
C ARG A 541 -15.42 59.73 17.11
N SER A 542 -14.12 59.66 17.33
CA SER A 542 -12.86 59.73 16.57
C SER A 542 -11.78 59.93 17.66
N ARG A 543 -10.57 59.41 17.46
CA ARG A 543 -9.30 59.94 18.01
C ARG A 543 -9.09 59.75 19.53
N SER A 544 -7.97 59.29 20.07
CA SER A 544 -6.58 59.22 19.60
C SER A 544 -5.71 58.44 20.63
N PRO A 545 -4.41 58.21 20.34
CA PRO A 545 -3.59 57.11 20.87
C PRO A 545 -2.45 57.51 21.85
N SER A 546 -1.69 56.48 22.27
CA SER A 546 -0.28 56.46 22.74
C SER A 546 0.00 56.65 24.25
N PRO A 547 1.21 56.31 24.81
CA PRO A 547 2.41 55.71 24.21
C PRO A 547 3.14 54.56 25.00
N ALA A 548 3.91 53.79 24.23
CA ALA A 548 5.29 53.27 24.43
C ALA A 548 5.82 52.79 25.80
N ARG A 549 6.48 51.61 25.78
CA ARG A 549 7.86 51.40 26.28
C ARG A 549 8.55 50.22 25.58
N ARG A 550 9.75 50.47 25.05
CA ARG A 550 10.72 49.53 24.43
C ARG A 550 11.44 48.70 25.51
N ALA A 551 11.76 47.44 25.21
CA ALA A 551 13.08 46.82 25.50
C ALA A 551 13.25 45.46 24.76
N LEU A 552 14.13 45.47 23.75
CA LEU A 552 15.18 44.50 23.36
C LEU A 552 15.03 42.98 23.68
N SER A 553 14.83 42.20 22.60
CA SER A 553 15.43 40.91 22.13
C SER A 553 16.25 39.96 23.05
N PRO A 554 16.61 38.73 22.61
CA PRO A 554 15.82 37.64 22.00
C PRO A 554 16.12 36.27 22.68
N SER A 555 15.28 35.23 22.52
CA SER A 555 15.77 33.84 22.71
C SER A 555 14.91 32.80 21.99
N ARG A 556 15.55 32.13 21.03
CA ARG A 556 15.20 30.79 20.55
C ARG A 556 15.09 29.82 21.74
N ARG A 557 14.11 28.92 21.74
CA ARG A 557 14.28 27.61 22.41
C ARG A 557 13.35 26.55 21.82
N ALA A 558 13.96 25.70 21.01
CA ALA A 558 13.50 24.36 20.71
C ALA A 558 13.22 23.59 22.01
N ARG A 559 12.09 22.90 22.08
CA ARG A 559 11.79 21.95 23.16
C ARG A 559 12.25 20.56 22.72
N LYS A 560 13.44 20.17 23.18
CA LYS A 560 13.86 18.77 23.32
C LYS A 560 12.95 18.11 24.36
N ILE A 561 12.22 17.07 23.96
CA ILE A 561 11.56 16.15 24.88
C ILE A 561 12.65 15.24 25.46
N ARG A 562 12.82 15.28 26.77
CA ARG A 562 13.64 14.32 27.52
C ARG A 562 12.77 13.09 27.80
N ILE A 563 13.16 11.94 27.27
CA ILE A 563 12.65 10.64 27.72
C ILE A 563 13.45 10.29 28.98
N ALA A 564 12.76 10.19 30.11
CA ALA A 564 13.32 9.65 31.34
C ALA A 564 13.11 8.13 31.30
N ILE A 565 14.22 7.38 31.22
CA ILE A 565 14.26 5.94 31.45
C ILE A 565 14.24 5.75 32.97
N SER A 566 13.18 5.14 33.48
CA SER A 566 13.06 4.72 34.88
C SER A 566 13.48 3.26 34.99
N MET A 567 14.71 3.02 35.43
CA MET A 567 15.18 1.74 35.97
C MET A 567 14.45 1.48 37.30
N GLY A 568 13.73 0.36 37.38
CA GLY A 568 13.11 -0.15 38.60
C GLY A 568 13.44 -1.62 38.77
N TYR A 569 14.41 -1.91 39.63
CA TYR A 569 14.68 -3.24 40.16
C TYR A 569 13.55 -3.64 41.12
N ALA A 570 12.99 -4.83 40.94
CA ALA A 570 12.30 -5.57 42.00
C ALA A 570 12.54 -7.07 41.76
N ALA A 571 13.30 -7.66 42.67
CA ALA A 571 13.52 -9.09 42.80
C ALA A 571 12.24 -9.76 43.32
N ASP A 572 11.92 -10.95 42.82
CA ASP A 572 11.29 -12.01 43.60
C ASP A 572 11.63 -13.36 42.96
N ASP A 573 12.20 -14.23 43.79
CA ASP A 573 12.64 -15.59 43.53
C ASP A 573 11.45 -16.54 43.30
N VAL A 574 11.54 -17.40 42.28
CA VAL A 574 10.87 -18.70 42.24
C VAL A 574 11.64 -19.65 41.31
N ASP A 575 12.30 -20.63 41.92
CA ASP A 575 12.88 -21.81 41.31
C ASP A 575 11.81 -22.70 40.64
N VAL A 576 12.02 -23.07 39.37
CA VAL A 576 11.54 -24.34 38.79
C VAL A 576 12.57 -24.80 37.74
N ASP A 577 13.18 -25.95 38.03
CA ASP A 577 13.98 -26.78 37.13
C ASP A 577 13.13 -27.36 35.98
N ASP A 578 13.71 -27.47 34.78
CA ASP A 578 13.82 -28.72 34.00
C ASP A 578 14.23 -28.42 32.53
N ASP A 579 15.46 -28.86 32.23
CA ASP A 579 15.90 -29.70 31.11
C ASP A 579 15.72 -29.29 29.62
N ASP A 580 16.88 -29.35 28.94
CA ASP A 580 17.18 -29.87 27.60
C ASP A 580 16.56 -29.19 26.35
N ASP A 581 17.41 -28.52 25.57
CA ASP A 581 18.01 -29.14 24.37
C ASP A 581 19.05 -28.19 23.72
N ASP A 582 20.25 -28.73 23.54
CA ASP A 582 21.35 -28.20 22.71
C ASP A 582 20.94 -28.22 21.23
N ASP A 583 21.18 -27.13 20.50
CA ASP A 583 21.43 -27.17 19.05
C ASP A 583 22.51 -26.12 18.74
N ASP A 584 23.74 -26.61 18.67
CA ASP A 584 24.88 -25.98 18.03
C ASP A 584 24.66 -25.97 16.51
N ASP A 585 24.59 -24.80 15.89
CA ASP A 585 24.85 -24.63 14.45
C ASP A 585 25.98 -23.60 14.31
N ASP A 586 27.20 -24.15 14.21
CA ASP A 586 28.37 -23.49 13.64
C ASP A 586 28.15 -23.33 12.12
N ASP A 587 28.15 -22.08 11.63
CA ASP A 587 28.43 -21.77 10.22
C ASP A 587 29.63 -20.80 10.20
N ASP A 588 30.82 -21.40 10.07
CA ASP A 588 32.02 -20.78 9.51
C ASP A 588 31.80 -20.57 8.00
N ASP A 589 31.97 -19.35 7.52
CA ASP A 589 32.36 -19.06 6.13
C ASP A 589 33.46 -17.98 6.18
N ASP A 590 34.70 -18.45 6.21
CA ASP A 590 35.86 -17.75 5.68
C ASP A 590 35.74 -17.70 4.15
N ASP A 591 35.81 -16.51 3.56
CA ASP A 591 36.32 -16.32 2.20
C ASP A 591 37.17 -15.03 2.20
N ASP A 592 38.48 -15.26 2.26
CA ASP A 592 39.51 -14.37 1.74
C ASP A 592 39.34 -14.28 0.22
N ASP A 593 39.18 -13.06 -0.31
CA ASP A 593 39.66 -12.72 -1.66
C ASP A 593 40.29 -11.31 -1.59
N ASP A 594 41.61 -11.32 -1.47
CA ASP A 594 42.51 -10.26 -1.93
C ASP A 594 42.34 -10.13 -3.45
N ASP A 595 41.85 -8.98 -3.93
CA ASP A 595 42.15 -8.48 -5.28
C ASP A 595 42.43 -6.98 -5.16
N ASP A 596 43.71 -6.69 -4.90
CA ASP A 596 44.38 -5.46 -5.32
C ASP A 596 44.42 -5.44 -6.87
N ASP A 597 43.57 -4.65 -7.50
CA ASP A 597 43.79 -4.17 -8.87
C ASP A 597 43.76 -2.63 -8.86
N ASP A 598 44.95 -2.07 -8.62
CA ASP A 598 45.39 -0.80 -9.21
C ASP A 598 45.40 -0.98 -10.74
N ASP A 599 44.51 -0.30 -11.46
CA ASP A 599 44.67 -0.07 -12.90
C ASP A 599 44.38 1.42 -13.19
N ASP A 600 45.49 2.18 -13.09
CA ASP A 600 45.93 3.27 -13.94
C ASP A 600 44.86 4.14 -14.64
N ASP A 601 44.64 5.32 -14.05
CA ASP A 601 44.51 6.56 -14.80
C ASP A 601 45.79 6.77 -15.63
N ASP A 602 45.73 6.60 -16.95
CA ASP A 602 46.63 7.30 -17.86
C ASP A 602 45.98 7.55 -19.23
N ASP A 603 46.23 8.78 -19.69
CA ASP A 603 45.76 9.45 -20.89
C ASP A 603 46.15 8.70 -22.19
N ASP A 604 45.35 8.90 -23.25
CA ASP A 604 45.92 9.25 -24.55
C ASP A 604 44.86 9.95 -25.43
N ASP A 605 45.20 11.20 -25.73
CA ASP A 605 44.71 12.03 -26.83
C ASP A 605 44.87 11.32 -28.20
N ASP A 606 44.00 11.66 -29.15
CA ASP A 606 44.28 11.86 -30.59
C ASP A 606 42.92 12.09 -31.27
N ASP A 607 42.53 13.35 -31.48
CA ASP A 607 42.85 14.19 -32.64
C ASP A 607 42.02 13.86 -33.89
N ASP A 608 41.29 14.91 -34.28
CA ASP A 608 41.19 15.46 -35.63
C ASP A 608 40.16 14.95 -36.67
N ASP A 609 39.71 16.00 -37.37
CA ASP A 609 39.17 16.12 -38.72
C ASP A 609 37.64 16.09 -38.90
N ASP A 610 37.12 17.33 -38.99
CA ASP A 610 36.55 17.93 -40.20
C ASP A 610 35.39 17.16 -40.88
N ASP A 611 34.23 17.81 -40.91
CA ASP A 611 33.78 18.38 -42.18
C ASP A 611 32.70 19.44 -41.96
N ASP A 612 33.02 20.61 -42.52
CA ASP A 612 32.15 21.71 -42.85
C ASP A 612 30.88 21.25 -43.58
N ASP A 613 29.76 21.91 -43.30
CA ASP A 613 29.00 22.50 -44.41
C ASP A 613 28.19 23.68 -43.87
N ASP A 614 28.70 24.84 -44.27
CA ASP A 614 27.99 26.10 -44.39
C ASP A 614 26.62 25.90 -45.06
N ASP A 615 25.61 26.60 -44.56
CA ASP A 615 24.85 27.48 -45.44
C ASP A 615 24.29 28.64 -44.60
N ASP A 616 24.97 29.77 -44.82
CA ASP A 616 24.53 31.12 -44.58
C ASP A 616 23.12 31.36 -45.16
N ASP A 617 22.37 32.24 -44.49
CA ASP A 617 21.93 33.52 -45.09
C ASP A 617 20.79 34.12 -44.25
N ASP A 618 21.13 35.23 -43.60
CA ASP A 618 20.50 36.54 -43.75
C ASP A 618 18.95 36.60 -43.69
N ASP A 619 18.33 37.31 -42.75
CA ASP A 619 18.44 38.76 -42.66
C ASP A 619 18.16 39.26 -41.23
N ARG A 620 19.12 40.02 -40.71
CA ARG A 620 18.86 41.10 -39.76
C ARG A 620 18.64 42.37 -40.57
N ASP A 621 17.56 43.08 -40.29
CA ASP A 621 17.56 44.54 -40.16
C ASP A 621 16.23 44.94 -39.50
N ASP A 622 16.20 45.37 -38.25
CA ASP A 622 16.67 46.64 -37.67
C ASP A 622 15.67 47.80 -37.87
N MET A 623 15.59 48.62 -36.82
CA MET A 623 14.80 49.85 -36.61
C MET A 623 13.31 49.71 -36.25
N ARG A 624 12.92 50.00 -35.00
CA ARG A 624 12.82 51.30 -34.30
C ARG A 624 11.70 52.21 -34.82
N GLU A 625 11.02 52.82 -33.84
CA GLU A 625 9.98 53.87 -33.91
C GLU A 625 8.60 53.35 -34.36
N PHE A 626 7.59 53.23 -33.50
CA PHE A 626 6.98 54.27 -32.66
C PHE A 626 6.17 53.70 -31.48
#